data_AF-A0A133UH20-F1
#
_entry.id   AF-A0A133UH20-F1
#
_cell.length_a   1.000
_cell.length_b   1.000
_cell.length_c   1.000
_cell.angle_alpha   90.00
_cell.angle_beta   90.00
_cell.angle_gamma   90.00
#
_symmetry.space_group_name_H-M   'P 1'
#
loop_
_entity.id
_entity.type
_entity.pdbx_description
1 polymer ?
#
loop_
_entity_poly.entity_id
_entity_poly.type
_entity_poly.pdbx_seq_one_letter_code
_entity_poly.pdbx_strand_id
1 'polypeptide(L)' 'MGEIKLTEEKVILTEDVETIYEKEVTPFGTSAKIGCYKKYIGKKALVVILKEE' A
#
# COMPACT_ATOMS: atom_id res chain seq x y z
N MET A 1 -11.76 -14.12 -4.51
CA MET A 1 -10.31 -14.36 -4.77
C MET A 1 -9.87 -13.38 -5.85
N GLY A 2 -9.58 -12.14 -5.48
CA GLY A 2 -9.02 -11.17 -6.41
C GLY A 2 -7.52 -11.36 -6.60
N GLU A 3 -7.01 -10.62 -7.57
CA GLU A 3 -5.65 -10.71 -8.06
C GLU A 3 -4.99 -9.33 -7.98
N ILE A 4 -3.75 -9.30 -7.50
CA ILE A 4 -2.88 -8.11 -7.56
C ILE A 4 -1.77 -8.41 -8.54
N LYS A 5 -1.73 -7.67 -9.65
CA LYS A 5 -0.68 -7.75 -10.67
C LYS A 5 0.07 -6.44 -10.79
N LEU A 6 1.40 -6.52 -10.75
CA LEU A 6 2.30 -5.43 -11.09
C LEU A 6 2.85 -5.69 -12.50
N THR A 7 2.56 -4.79 -13.43
CA THR A 7 3.20 -4.76 -14.76
C THR A 7 4.26 -3.66 -14.80
N GLU A 8 5.04 -3.57 -15.89
CA GLU A 8 6.08 -2.54 -16.04
C GLU A 8 5.53 -1.10 -15.95
N GLU A 9 4.24 -0.91 -16.23
CA GLU A 9 3.60 0.41 -16.26
C GLU A 9 2.47 0.58 -15.24
N LYS A 10 1.80 -0.50 -14.81
CA LYS A 10 0.52 -0.39 -14.07
C LYS A 10 0.37 -1.43 -12.95
N VAL A 11 -0.43 -1.07 -11.96
CA VAL A 11 -0.96 -2.02 -10.96
C VAL A 11 -2.42 -2.31 -11.30
N ILE A 12 -2.76 -3.59 -11.41
CA ILE A 12 -4.14 -4.06 -11.59
C ILE A 12 -4.55 -4.74 -10.28
N LEU A 13 -5.67 -4.27 -9.70
CA LEU A 13 -6.32 -4.83 -8.52
C LEU A 13 -7.78 -5.14 -8.88
N THR A 14 -8.19 -6.39 -8.71
CA THR A 14 -9.55 -6.86 -9.08
C THR A 14 -10.45 -7.12 -7.87
N GLU A 15 -10.08 -6.61 -6.70
CA GLU A 15 -10.84 -6.77 -5.45
C GLU A 15 -11.83 -5.61 -5.27
N ASP A 16 -12.85 -5.80 -4.43
CA ASP A 16 -13.73 -4.72 -3.99
C ASP A 16 -13.01 -3.79 -3.02
N VAL A 17 -12.76 -2.55 -3.48
CA VAL A 17 -12.02 -1.54 -2.72
C VAL A 17 -12.98 -0.67 -1.92
N GLU A 18 -12.71 -0.52 -0.63
CA GLU A 18 -13.38 0.41 0.27
C GLU A 18 -12.88 1.83 0.02
N THR A 19 -11.56 2.01 0.06
CA THR A 19 -10.93 3.31 -0.12
C THR A 19 -9.46 3.21 -0.52
N ILE A 20 -8.94 4.30 -1.08
CA ILE A 20 -7.53 4.48 -1.44
C ILE A 20 -7.08 5.83 -0.91
N TYR A 21 -5.92 5.86 -0.27
CA TYR A 21 -5.31 7.12 0.18
C TYR A 21 -3.79 7.09 0.11
N GLU A 22 -3.19 8.27 -0.06
CA GLU A 22 -1.75 8.47 0.02
C GLU A 22 -1.32 8.72 1.46
N LYS A 23 -0.19 8.15 1.85
CA LYS A 23 0.44 8.45 3.14
C LYS A 23 1.95 8.43 3.02
N GLU A 24 2.59 9.34 3.73
CA GLU A 24 4.04 9.35 3.84
C GLU A 24 4.52 8.26 4.80
N VAL A 25 5.58 7.56 4.41
CA VAL A 25 6.23 6.56 5.26
C VAL A 25 7.09 7.28 6.31
N THR A 26 6.59 7.31 7.54
CA THR A 26 7.29 7.89 8.69
C THR A 26 8.00 6.82 9.55
N PRO A 27 9.18 7.10 10.12
CA PRO A 27 9.82 6.20 11.07
C PRO A 27 8.96 5.90 12.31
N PHE A 28 9.06 4.68 12.84
CA PHE A 28 8.48 4.29 14.12
C PHE A 28 9.39 3.26 14.80
N GLY A 29 10.22 3.72 15.73
CA GLY A 29 11.22 2.90 16.40
C GLY A 29 12.22 2.30 15.41
N THR A 30 12.38 0.97 15.42
CA THR A 30 13.17 0.21 14.45
C THR A 30 12.35 -0.24 13.24
N SER A 31 11.22 0.40 12.93
CA SER A 31 10.39 0.11 11.75
C SER A 31 9.82 1.42 11.15
N ALA A 32 8.89 1.33 10.21
CA ALA A 32 8.08 2.43 9.74
C ALA A 32 6.62 2.30 10.21
N LYS A 33 5.89 3.41 10.29
CA LYS A 33 4.44 3.47 10.57
C LYS A 33 3.70 3.39 9.23
N ILE A 34 2.71 2.50 9.11
CA ILE A 34 2.37 1.71 7.91
C ILE A 34 3.44 0.63 7.71
N GLY A 35 3.05 -0.64 7.88
CA GLY A 35 3.95 -1.78 7.78
C GLY A 35 4.61 -1.84 6.40
N CYS A 36 5.79 -1.24 6.29
CA CYS A 36 6.58 -1.23 5.08
C CYS A 36 8.07 -1.30 5.45
N TYR A 37 8.87 -1.78 4.50
CA TYR A 37 10.31 -1.92 4.71
C TYR A 37 10.98 -0.56 4.92
N LYS A 38 11.95 -0.49 5.84
CA LYS A 38 12.72 0.72 6.16
C LYS A 38 13.29 1.46 4.95
N LYS A 39 13.63 0.72 3.88
CA LYS A 39 14.17 1.28 2.63
C LYS A 39 13.21 2.23 1.90
N TYR A 40 11.98 2.36 2.36
CA TYR A 40 10.95 3.23 1.78
C TYR A 40 10.58 4.43 2.67
N ILE A 41 11.27 4.66 3.79
CA ILE A 41 11.11 5.88 4.60
C ILE A 41 11.30 7.14 3.73
N GLY A 42 10.43 8.13 3.91
CA GLY A 42 10.44 9.39 3.13
C GLY A 42 9.81 9.28 1.74
N LYS A 43 9.27 8.11 1.37
CA LYS A 43 8.49 7.94 0.13
C LYS A 43 7.00 8.03 0.42
N LYS A 44 6.23 8.35 -0.62
CA LYS A 44 4.78 8.19 -0.63
C LYS A 44 4.42 6.71 -0.79
N ALA A 45 3.53 6.23 0.06
CA ALA A 45 2.89 4.93 -0.06
C ALA A 45 1.42 5.13 -0.44
N LEU A 46 0.94 4.31 -1.37
CA LEU A 46 -0.48 4.18 -1.66
C LEU A 46 -1.02 3.05 -0.79
N VAL A 47 -2.03 3.35 0.03
CA VAL A 47 -2.70 2.35 0.86
C VAL A 47 -4.05 2.06 0.24
N VAL A 48 -4.30 0.79 -0.02
CA VAL A 48 -5.58 0.30 -0.50
C VAL A 48 -6.24 -0.50 0.61
N ILE A 49 -7.47 -0.13 0.96
CA ILE A 49 -8.29 -0.84 1.94
C ILE A 49 -9.36 -1.59 1.16
N LEU A 50 -9.41 -2.91 1.33
CA LEU A 50 -10.43 -3.75 0.75
C LEU A 50 -11.66 -3.76 1.65
N LYS A 51 -12.84 -3.95 1.07
CA LYS A 51 -14.06 -4.16 1.86
C LYS A 51 -13.94 -5.49 2.62
N GLU A 52 -14.42 -5.54 3.85
CA GLU A 52 -14.65 -6.83 4.52
C GLU A 52 -15.88 -7.49 3.88
N GLU A 53 -15.75 -8.76 3.46
CA GLU A 53 -16.90 -9.61 3.07
C GLU A 53 -17.73 -10.03 4.29
#